data_AF-A0A412I7C6-F1
#
_entry.id   AF-A0A412I7C6-F1
#
_cell.length_a   1.000
_cell.length_b   1.000
_cell.length_c   1.000
_cell.angle_alpha   90.00
_cell.angle_beta   90.00
_cell.angle_gamma   90.00
#
_symmetry.space_group_name_H-M   'P 1'
#
loop_
_entity.id
_entity.type
_entity.pdbx_description
1 polymer ?
#
loop_
_entity_poly.entity_id
_entity_poly.type
_entity_poly.pdbx_seq_one_letter_code
_entity_poly.pdbx_strand_id
1 'polypeptide(L)'
;MMISEKAEELFQEIINNINKNAYWEKRFETLNSSEDIALRTLFKELVDANLIKVYWADNIPYHIEILSNWQTYFNKKKLYDDSSKNIFTNNFYGTVTNAQIQQNSSNSNQVVTNNNLEYTRKIDDLILKLKEYDSILEKDIGQKNADLIRNQISELQQSNQEDNISKSKEILHFIKEVFVNASGSLIAAGVIQAIQSLV
;
A
#
# COMPACT_ATOMS: atom_id res chain seq x y z
N MET A 1 -8.73 -27.33 16.00
CA MET A 1 -8.17 -27.86 14.74
C MET A 1 -8.61 -26.91 13.64
N MET A 2 -7.68 -26.37 12.84
CA MET A 2 -8.04 -25.58 11.66
C MET A 2 -8.22 -26.53 10.48
N ILE A 3 -9.32 -26.37 9.75
CA ILE A 3 -9.52 -27.04 8.46
C ILE A 3 -8.60 -26.45 7.40
N SER A 4 -8.26 -27.26 6.40
CA SER A 4 -7.46 -26.90 5.25
C SER A 4 -8.18 -25.92 4.34
N GLU A 5 -7.41 -25.12 3.57
CA GLU A 5 -7.95 -24.17 2.59
C GLU A 5 -8.84 -24.87 1.55
N LYS A 6 -8.44 -26.08 1.12
CA LYS A 6 -9.23 -26.92 0.21
C LYS A 6 -10.56 -27.38 0.82
N ALA A 7 -10.59 -27.66 2.12
CA ALA A 7 -11.83 -27.99 2.82
C ALA A 7 -12.75 -26.77 2.92
N GLU A 8 -12.20 -25.56 3.06
CA GLU A 8 -12.98 -24.32 3.04
C GLU A 8 -13.60 -24.05 1.67
N GLU A 9 -12.85 -24.25 0.59
CA GLU A 9 -13.37 -24.17 -0.78
C GLU A 9 -14.53 -25.17 -0.98
N LEU A 10 -14.35 -26.41 -0.52
CA LEU A 10 -15.41 -27.42 -0.56
C LEU A 10 -16.63 -27.01 0.27
N PHE A 11 -16.43 -26.39 1.43
CA PHE A 11 -17.54 -25.91 2.27
C PHE A 11 -18.34 -24.80 1.57
N GLN A 12 -17.67 -23.88 0.88
CA GLN A 12 -18.33 -22.87 0.04
C GLN A 12 -19.07 -23.52 -1.14
N GLU A 13 -18.48 -24.53 -1.77
CA GLU A 13 -19.12 -25.33 -2.82
C GLU A 13 -20.41 -26.00 -2.32
N ILE A 14 -20.40 -26.54 -1.09
CA ILE A 14 -21.57 -27.13 -0.43
C ILE A 14 -22.67 -26.08 -0.21
N ILE A 15 -22.33 -24.92 0.37
CA ILE A 15 -23.30 -23.84 0.60
C ILE A 15 -23.98 -23.42 -0.71
N ASN A 16 -23.19 -23.22 -1.77
CA ASN A 16 -23.68 -22.74 -3.06
C ASN A 16 -24.55 -23.77 -3.81
N ASN A 17 -24.41 -25.05 -3.51
CA ASN A 17 -25.08 -26.14 -4.23
C ASN A 17 -26.05 -26.97 -3.37
N ILE A 18 -26.33 -26.57 -2.12
CA ILE A 18 -27.17 -27.35 -1.18
C ILE A 18 -28.59 -27.64 -1.71
N ASN A 19 -29.14 -26.75 -2.55
CA ASN A 19 -30.48 -26.89 -3.13
C ASN A 19 -30.50 -27.59 -4.51
N LYS A 20 -29.34 -28.01 -5.03
CA LYS A 20 -29.23 -28.63 -6.35
C LYS A 20 -29.21 -30.15 -6.20
N ASN A 21 -30.40 -30.76 -6.30
CA ASN A 21 -30.53 -32.20 -6.40
C ASN A 21 -29.69 -32.72 -7.59
N ALA A 22 -28.96 -33.82 -7.39
CA ALA A 22 -28.02 -34.44 -8.35
C ALA A 22 -26.71 -33.66 -8.68
N TYR A 23 -26.38 -32.56 -7.97
CA TYR A 23 -25.06 -31.92 -8.14
C TYR A 23 -23.91 -32.85 -7.74
N TRP A 24 -24.03 -33.48 -6.56
CA TRP A 24 -23.00 -34.36 -6.03
C TRP A 24 -22.85 -35.65 -6.82
N GLU A 25 -23.94 -36.19 -7.36
CA GLU A 25 -23.90 -37.36 -8.24
C GLU A 25 -23.00 -37.10 -9.45
N LYS A 26 -23.25 -36.02 -10.19
CA LYS A 26 -22.41 -35.60 -11.32
C LYS A 26 -20.98 -35.29 -10.89
N ARG A 27 -20.80 -34.65 -9.73
CA ARG A 27 -19.47 -34.33 -9.21
C ARG A 27 -18.67 -35.60 -9.01
N PHE A 28 -19.22 -36.61 -8.33
CA PHE A 28 -18.55 -37.88 -8.07
C PHE A 28 -18.34 -38.74 -9.33
N GLU A 29 -19.26 -38.71 -10.31
CA GLU A 29 -19.10 -39.42 -11.58
C GLU A 29 -17.91 -38.91 -12.42
N THR A 30 -17.57 -37.62 -12.30
CA THR A 30 -16.48 -37.01 -13.08
C THR A 30 -15.10 -37.21 -12.47
N LEU A 31 -14.99 -37.75 -11.26
CA LEU A 31 -13.73 -37.85 -10.53
C LEU A 31 -13.01 -39.16 -10.84
N ASN A 32 -11.68 -39.09 -10.86
CA ASN A 32 -10.87 -40.30 -10.83
C ASN A 32 -10.76 -40.88 -9.40
N SER A 33 -10.24 -42.11 -9.30
CA SER A 33 -10.11 -42.83 -8.01
C SER A 33 -9.30 -42.06 -6.95
N SER A 34 -8.27 -41.30 -7.35
CA SER A 34 -7.44 -40.50 -6.43
C SER A 34 -8.17 -39.23 -5.97
N GLU A 35 -8.87 -38.57 -6.89
CA GLU A 35 -9.67 -37.37 -6.62
C GLU A 35 -10.88 -37.66 -5.73
N ASP A 36 -11.53 -38.81 -5.92
CA ASP A 36 -12.60 -39.29 -5.05
C ASP A 36 -12.11 -39.45 -3.60
N ILE A 37 -10.97 -40.11 -3.40
CA ILE A 37 -10.36 -40.28 -2.07
C ILE A 37 -10.03 -38.91 -1.45
N ALA A 38 -9.47 -37.99 -2.25
CA ALA A 38 -9.16 -36.64 -1.79
C ALA A 38 -10.43 -35.90 -1.36
N LEU A 39 -11.50 -35.94 -2.18
CA LEU A 39 -12.77 -35.29 -1.88
C LEU A 39 -13.41 -35.86 -0.61
N ARG A 40 -13.40 -37.20 -0.44
CA ARG A 40 -13.88 -37.85 0.80
C ARG A 40 -13.09 -37.44 2.03
N THR A 41 -11.78 -37.26 1.88
CA THR A 41 -10.91 -36.79 2.96
C THR A 41 -11.29 -35.35 3.38
N LEU A 42 -11.60 -34.48 2.42
CA LEU A 42 -12.09 -33.13 2.70
C LEU A 42 -13.47 -33.14 3.38
N PHE A 43 -14.40 -34.01 2.93
CA PHE A 43 -15.68 -34.19 3.61
C PHE A 43 -15.51 -34.67 5.05
N LYS A 44 -14.60 -35.63 5.28
CA LYS A 44 -14.27 -36.10 6.62
C LYS A 44 -13.71 -34.97 7.49
N GLU A 45 -12.82 -34.15 6.94
CA GLU A 45 -12.26 -32.99 7.64
C GLU A 45 -13.35 -31.99 8.08
N LEU A 46 -14.33 -31.70 7.21
CA LEU A 46 -15.46 -30.83 7.55
C LEU A 46 -16.39 -31.44 8.60
N VAL A 47 -16.59 -32.77 8.57
CA VAL A 47 -17.36 -33.51 9.58
C VAL A 47 -16.63 -33.54 10.92
N ASP A 48 -15.33 -33.80 10.94
CA ASP A 48 -14.50 -33.83 12.15
C ASP A 48 -14.42 -32.44 12.82
N ALA A 49 -14.43 -31.37 12.01
CA ALA A 49 -14.57 -30.00 12.47
C ALA A 49 -16.00 -29.62 12.92
N ASN A 50 -16.94 -30.58 12.87
CA ASN A 50 -18.36 -30.43 13.14
C ASN A 50 -19.07 -29.40 12.26
N LEU A 51 -18.57 -29.03 11.09
CA LEU A 51 -19.16 -27.96 10.27
C LEU A 51 -20.37 -28.44 9.45
N ILE A 52 -20.36 -29.72 9.10
CA ILE A 52 -21.43 -30.37 8.33
C ILE A 52 -21.72 -31.76 8.90
N LYS A 53 -22.91 -32.29 8.60
CA LYS A 53 -23.19 -33.73 8.63
C LYS A 53 -23.49 -34.19 7.22
N VAL A 54 -22.97 -35.36 6.85
CA VAL A 54 -23.14 -35.94 5.52
C VAL A 54 -23.78 -37.31 5.67
N TYR A 55 -24.83 -37.54 4.91
CA TYR A 55 -25.50 -38.83 4.80
C TYR A 55 -25.19 -39.43 3.42
N TRP A 56 -24.68 -40.65 3.43
CA TRP A 56 -24.18 -41.35 2.25
C TRP A 56 -25.16 -42.43 1.79
N ALA A 57 -25.32 -42.57 0.48
CA ALA A 57 -26.03 -43.67 -0.18
C ALA A 57 -25.23 -44.07 -1.41
N ASP A 58 -24.92 -45.37 -1.56
CA ASP A 58 -24.17 -45.91 -2.70
C ASP A 58 -22.89 -45.12 -3.04
N ASN A 59 -22.15 -44.73 -2.00
CA ASN A 59 -20.90 -43.96 -2.07
C ASN A 59 -21.02 -42.49 -2.49
N ILE A 60 -22.23 -41.94 -2.63
CA ILE A 60 -22.51 -40.54 -2.98
C ILE A 60 -23.24 -39.86 -1.80
N PRO A 61 -22.95 -38.57 -1.49
CA PRO A 61 -23.68 -37.87 -0.46
C PRO A 61 -25.08 -37.50 -0.98
N TYR A 62 -26.13 -38.05 -0.35
CA TYR A 62 -27.51 -37.78 -0.73
C TYR A 62 -28.16 -36.65 0.09
N HIS A 63 -27.62 -36.38 1.28
CA HIS A 63 -28.06 -35.27 2.12
C HIS A 63 -26.87 -34.69 2.88
N ILE A 64 -26.76 -33.36 2.89
CA ILE A 64 -25.73 -32.63 3.65
C ILE A 64 -26.45 -31.58 4.49
N GLU A 65 -26.23 -31.65 5.80
CA GLU A 65 -26.76 -30.70 6.77
C GLU A 65 -25.64 -29.76 7.21
N ILE A 66 -25.86 -28.45 7.11
CA ILE A 66 -24.91 -27.42 7.59
C ILE A 66 -25.17 -27.15 9.07
N LEU A 67 -24.15 -27.30 9.91
CA LEU A 67 -24.25 -27.13 11.36
C LEU A 67 -23.95 -25.69 11.77
N SER A 68 -24.72 -25.13 12.70
CA SER A 68 -24.66 -23.70 13.11
C SER A 68 -23.30 -23.22 13.64
N ASN A 69 -22.40 -24.14 14.00
CA ASN A 69 -21.06 -23.81 14.49
C ASN A 69 -20.11 -23.28 13.40
N TRP A 70 -20.47 -23.37 12.12
CA TRP A 70 -19.63 -22.86 11.03
C TRP A 70 -19.32 -21.38 11.20
N GLN A 71 -20.31 -20.57 11.58
CA GLN A 71 -20.14 -19.13 11.80
C GLN A 71 -19.10 -18.84 12.89
N THR A 72 -19.19 -19.59 14.00
CA THR A 72 -18.25 -19.47 15.11
C THR A 72 -16.83 -19.87 14.69
N TYR A 73 -16.70 -20.92 13.87
CA TYR A 73 -15.41 -21.37 13.36
C TYR A 73 -14.73 -20.32 12.46
N PHE A 74 -15.44 -19.80 11.46
CA PHE A 74 -14.88 -18.79 10.54
C PHE A 74 -14.59 -17.46 11.25
N ASN A 75 -15.41 -17.07 12.22
CA ASN A 75 -15.12 -15.89 13.05
C ASN A 75 -13.85 -16.08 13.88
N LYS A 76 -13.65 -17.25 14.49
CA LYS A 76 -12.42 -17.57 15.24
C LYS A 76 -11.18 -17.59 14.34
N LYS A 77 -11.30 -18.14 13.12
CA LYS A 77 -10.22 -18.11 12.13
C LYS A 77 -9.86 -16.68 11.74
N LYS A 78 -10.86 -15.84 11.41
CA LYS A 78 -10.63 -14.43 11.09
C LYS A 78 -9.94 -13.67 12.22
N LEU A 79 -10.34 -13.91 13.46
CA LEU A 79 -9.69 -13.33 14.64
C LEU A 79 -8.24 -13.82 14.79
N TYR A 80 -7.95 -15.09 14.48
CA TYR A 80 -6.60 -15.64 14.49
C TYR A 80 -5.73 -14.99 13.41
N ASP A 81 -6.22 -14.90 12.17
CA ASP A 81 -5.53 -14.25 11.06
C ASP A 81 -5.27 -12.77 11.36
N ASP A 82 -6.22 -12.05 11.97
CA ASP A 82 -6.05 -10.66 12.38
C ASP A 82 -5.07 -10.52 13.57
N SER A 83 -5.09 -11.45 14.54
CA SER A 83 -4.18 -11.44 15.70
C SER A 83 -2.73 -11.78 15.37
N SER A 84 -2.48 -12.45 14.24
CA SER A 84 -1.13 -12.81 13.78
C SER A 84 -0.34 -11.61 13.23
N LYS A 85 -0.99 -10.46 13.05
CA LYS A 85 -0.31 -9.18 12.83
C LYS A 85 0.09 -8.60 14.17
N ASN A 86 1.27 -8.97 14.65
CA ASN A 86 1.92 -8.27 15.76
C ASN A 86 2.21 -6.82 15.33
N ILE A 87 1.27 -5.91 15.58
CA ILE A 87 1.45 -4.48 15.35
C ILE A 87 2.21 -3.93 16.55
N PHE A 88 3.52 -3.74 16.38
CA PHE A 88 4.35 -3.06 17.37
C PHE A 88 4.30 -1.54 17.14
N THR A 89 3.52 -0.84 17.94
CA THR A 89 3.50 0.63 17.93
C THR A 89 4.71 1.17 18.69
N ASN A 90 5.62 1.84 17.98
CA ASN A 90 6.76 2.53 18.56
C ASN A 90 6.46 4.03 18.58
N ASN A 91 6.29 4.62 19.76
CA ASN A 91 6.02 6.04 19.92
C ASN A 91 7.33 6.80 20.14
N PHE A 92 7.66 7.73 19.24
CA PHE A 92 8.79 8.64 19.40
C PHE A 92 8.29 10.06 19.63
N TYR A 93 8.67 10.67 20.76
CA TYR A 93 8.19 12.00 21.18
C TYR A 93 9.23 13.11 20.95
N GLY A 94 10.16 12.92 20.02
CA GLY A 94 11.23 13.87 19.71
C GLY A 94 11.94 13.54 18.39
N THR A 95 12.97 14.31 18.03
CA THR A 95 13.74 14.12 16.79
C THR A 95 14.52 12.80 16.85
N VAL A 96 14.34 11.95 15.84
CA VAL A 96 15.02 10.66 15.69
C VAL A 96 15.71 10.60 14.33
N THR A 97 16.99 10.25 14.31
CA THR A 97 17.79 10.03 13.10
C THR A 97 18.51 8.68 13.20
N ASN A 98 18.65 7.97 12.07
CA ASN A 98 19.33 6.66 11.97
C ASN A 98 18.82 5.55 12.92
N ALA A 99 17.56 5.60 13.36
CA ALA A 99 17.00 4.55 14.19
C ALA A 99 16.68 3.30 13.37
N GLN A 100 17.27 2.17 13.77
CA GLN A 100 16.92 0.84 13.27
C GLN A 100 16.11 0.11 14.35
N ILE A 101 14.90 -0.33 14.01
CA ILE A 101 14.07 -1.11 14.93
C ILE A 101 14.26 -2.57 14.56
N GLN A 102 15.03 -3.29 15.38
CA GLN A 102 15.18 -4.73 15.22
C GLN A 102 14.10 -5.44 16.02
N GLN A 103 13.27 -6.19 15.32
CA GLN A 103 12.39 -7.18 15.94
C GLN A 103 13.11 -8.53 15.81
N ASN A 104 12.95 -9.43 16.79
CA ASN A 104 13.44 -10.82 16.73
C ASN A 104 12.69 -11.65 15.67
N SER A 105 12.51 -11.09 14.47
CA SER A 105 11.90 -11.69 13.29
C SER A 105 13.00 -12.14 12.34
N SER A 106 13.00 -13.41 11.95
CA SER A 106 13.81 -13.89 10.83
C SER A 106 13.27 -13.29 9.52
N ASN A 107 14.14 -12.60 8.75
CA ASN A 107 13.87 -11.99 7.43
C ASN A 107 12.97 -10.72 7.44
N SER A 108 13.46 -9.62 8.01
CA SER A 108 12.83 -8.30 7.85
C SER A 108 13.39 -7.58 6.61
N ASN A 109 12.51 -7.16 5.69
CA ASN A 109 12.84 -6.20 4.64
C ASN A 109 12.49 -4.80 5.14
N GLN A 110 13.50 -4.00 5.47
CA GLN A 110 13.34 -2.61 5.85
C GLN A 110 13.69 -1.73 4.65
N VAL A 111 12.73 -0.94 4.18
CA VAL A 111 12.96 0.10 3.17
C VAL A 111 13.06 1.43 3.91
N VAL A 112 14.26 2.01 3.92
CA VAL A 112 14.49 3.37 4.40
C VAL A 112 14.27 4.31 3.22
N THR A 113 13.13 5.00 3.17
CA THR A 113 12.94 6.08 2.21
C THR A 113 13.66 7.33 2.72
N ASN A 114 14.83 7.63 2.16
CA ASN A 114 15.51 8.89 2.43
C ASN A 114 14.84 10.00 1.61
N ASN A 115 13.78 10.59 2.18
CA ASN A 115 13.02 11.68 1.55
C ASN A 115 13.90 12.89 1.17
N ASN A 116 15.08 13.05 1.80
CA ASN A 116 15.99 14.15 1.50
C ASN A 116 16.58 14.04 0.09
N LEU A 117 16.94 12.82 -0.36
CA LEU A 117 17.48 12.59 -1.71
C LEU A 117 16.47 12.93 -2.80
N GLU A 118 15.21 12.53 -2.61
CA GLU A 118 14.13 12.86 -3.55
C GLU A 118 13.84 14.37 -3.56
N TYR A 119 13.88 15.01 -2.39
CA TYR A 119 13.71 16.45 -2.23
C TYR A 119 14.81 17.25 -2.94
N THR A 120 16.08 16.90 -2.71
CA THR A 120 17.25 17.52 -3.36
C THR A 120 17.14 17.40 -4.89
N ARG A 121 16.75 16.23 -5.42
CA ARG A 121 16.56 16.02 -6.87
C ARG A 121 15.47 16.92 -7.44
N LYS A 122 14.35 17.09 -6.74
CA LYS A 122 13.25 17.96 -7.20
C LYS A 122 13.65 19.44 -7.19
N ILE A 123 14.51 19.86 -6.27
CA ILE A 123 15.09 21.21 -6.26
C ILE A 123 15.99 21.41 -7.49
N ASP A 124 16.83 20.44 -7.85
CA ASP A 124 17.67 20.52 -9.05
C ASP A 124 16.82 20.64 -10.33
N ASP A 125 15.75 19.85 -10.44
CA ASP A 125 14.79 19.93 -11.55
C ASP A 125 14.14 21.33 -11.64
N LEU A 126 13.82 21.94 -10.49
CA LEU A 126 13.26 23.29 -10.43
C LEU A 126 14.28 24.36 -10.84
N ILE A 127 15.53 24.24 -10.37
CA ILE A 127 16.62 25.16 -10.72
C ILE A 127 16.85 25.17 -12.23
N LEU A 128 16.83 24.00 -12.87
CA LEU A 128 16.98 23.88 -14.32
C LEU A 128 15.86 24.65 -15.05
N LYS A 129 14.61 24.44 -14.65
CA LYS A 129 13.45 25.16 -15.22
C LYS A 129 13.57 26.67 -15.02
N LEU A 130 13.96 27.11 -13.82
CA LEU A 130 14.14 28.54 -13.52
C LEU A 130 15.22 29.18 -14.41
N LYS A 131 16.29 28.44 -14.71
CA LYS A 131 17.35 28.91 -15.63
C LYS A 131 16.87 28.99 -17.08
N GLU A 132 16.04 28.07 -17.54
CA GLU A 132 15.42 28.15 -18.87
C GLU A 132 14.56 29.41 -19.02
N TYR A 133 13.90 29.85 -17.94
CA TYR A 133 13.09 31.07 -17.91
C TYR A 133 13.90 32.38 -17.78
N ASP A 134 15.23 32.33 -17.63
CA ASP A 134 16.06 33.53 -17.42
C ASP A 134 15.93 34.55 -18.55
N SER A 135 15.82 34.07 -19.79
CA SER A 135 15.72 34.92 -20.99
C SER A 135 14.47 35.81 -21.05
N ILE A 136 13.43 35.48 -20.26
CA ILE A 136 12.13 36.19 -20.25
C ILE A 136 11.81 36.79 -18.88
N LEU A 137 12.59 36.47 -17.86
CA LEU A 137 12.43 36.93 -16.47
C LEU A 137 12.42 38.46 -16.38
N GLU A 138 13.38 39.13 -17.03
CA GLU A 138 13.48 40.60 -17.02
C GLU A 138 12.24 41.28 -17.60
N LYS A 139 11.65 40.67 -18.65
CA LYS A 139 10.44 41.16 -19.29
C LYS A 139 9.20 40.94 -18.42
N ASP A 140 9.19 39.89 -17.61
CA ASP A 140 8.01 39.47 -16.84
C ASP A 140 7.93 40.11 -15.44
N ILE A 141 9.04 40.12 -14.70
CA ILE A 141 9.08 40.61 -13.31
C ILE A 141 9.91 41.88 -13.13
N GLY A 142 10.55 42.37 -14.21
CA GLY A 142 11.43 43.53 -14.21
C GLY A 142 12.85 43.21 -13.77
N GLN A 143 13.83 43.99 -14.28
CA GLN A 143 15.27 43.78 -14.05
C GLN A 143 15.63 43.56 -12.58
N LYS A 144 15.14 44.44 -11.70
CA LYS A 144 15.46 44.40 -10.27
C LYS A 144 15.05 43.07 -9.62
N ASN A 145 13.87 42.56 -9.95
CA ASN A 145 13.39 41.29 -9.39
C ASN A 145 14.06 40.10 -10.07
N ALA A 146 14.34 40.19 -11.37
CA ALA A 146 15.11 39.17 -12.09
C ALA A 146 16.50 38.96 -11.47
N ASP A 147 17.21 40.04 -11.14
CA ASP A 147 18.54 39.96 -10.51
C ASP A 147 18.46 39.37 -9.08
N LEU A 148 17.40 39.67 -8.32
CA LEU A 148 17.15 39.03 -7.02
C LEU A 148 16.92 37.53 -7.16
N ILE A 149 16.12 37.11 -8.15
CA ILE A 149 15.86 35.69 -8.42
C ILE A 149 17.16 34.97 -8.84
N ARG A 150 17.98 35.56 -9.71
CA ARG A 150 19.27 34.97 -10.13
C ARG A 150 20.23 34.71 -8.97
N ASN A 151 20.31 35.67 -8.04
CA ASN A 151 21.12 35.52 -6.83
C ASN A 151 20.59 34.38 -5.94
N GLN A 152 19.26 34.33 -5.76
CA GLN A 152 18.61 33.29 -4.96
C GLN A 152 18.69 31.91 -5.59
N ILE A 153 18.65 31.79 -6.92
CA ILE A 153 18.90 30.51 -7.62
C ILE A 153 20.33 30.02 -7.33
N SER A 154 21.32 30.91 -7.36
CA SER A 154 22.71 30.57 -7.06
C SER A 154 22.86 30.09 -5.61
N GLU A 155 22.19 30.77 -4.67
CA GLU A 155 22.17 30.40 -3.26
C GLU A 155 21.42 29.07 -3.01
N LEU A 156 20.33 28.84 -3.74
CA LEU A 156 19.57 27.59 -3.70
C LEU A 156 20.41 26.41 -4.19
N GLN A 157 21.17 26.60 -5.27
CA GLN A 157 22.10 25.59 -5.78
C GLN A 157 23.15 25.20 -4.73
N GLN A 158 23.76 26.18 -4.07
CA GLN A 158 24.74 25.92 -3.02
C GLN A 158 24.09 25.21 -1.82
N SER A 159 22.94 25.69 -1.36
CA SER A 159 22.20 25.10 -0.24
C SER A 159 21.77 23.64 -0.52
N ASN A 160 21.42 23.33 -1.76
CA ASN A 160 21.05 21.98 -2.18
C ASN A 160 22.27 21.04 -2.21
N GLN A 161 23.46 21.53 -2.59
CA GLN A 161 24.72 20.77 -2.54
C GLN A 161 25.21 20.50 -1.12
N GLU A 162 24.91 21.40 -0.18
CA GLU A 162 25.24 21.28 1.25
C GLU A 162 24.18 20.47 2.04
N ASP A 163 23.18 19.89 1.37
CA ASP A 163 22.02 19.19 1.97
C ASP A 163 21.28 20.02 3.05
N ASN A 164 21.34 21.36 2.95
CA ASN A 164 20.72 22.27 3.91
C ASN A 164 19.25 22.55 3.55
N ILE A 165 18.38 21.60 3.87
CA ILE A 165 16.94 21.64 3.52
C ILE A 165 16.25 22.89 4.06
N SER A 166 16.54 23.28 5.31
CA SER A 166 15.89 24.44 5.94
C SER A 166 16.17 25.72 5.16
N LYS A 167 17.45 25.94 4.83
CA LYS A 167 17.87 27.10 4.03
C LYS A 167 17.28 27.04 2.61
N SER A 168 17.23 25.86 1.99
CA SER A 168 16.59 25.68 0.68
C SER A 168 15.10 26.04 0.72
N LYS A 169 14.36 25.70 1.79
CA LYS A 169 12.95 26.08 1.96
C LYS A 169 12.75 27.59 2.10
N GLU A 170 13.62 28.25 2.87
CA GLU A 170 13.58 29.71 3.02
C GLU A 170 13.78 30.42 1.68
N ILE A 171 14.76 29.97 0.89
CA ILE A 171 15.03 30.50 -0.44
C ILE A 171 13.86 30.26 -1.41
N LEU A 172 13.29 29.05 -1.41
CA LEU A 172 12.12 28.73 -2.23
C LEU A 172 10.91 29.61 -1.87
N HIS A 173 10.67 29.84 -0.58
CA HIS A 173 9.61 30.74 -0.13
C HIS A 173 9.85 32.18 -0.62
N PHE A 174 11.08 32.68 -0.50
CA PHE A 174 11.44 33.99 -1.02
C PHE A 174 11.21 34.10 -2.53
N ILE A 175 11.67 33.13 -3.31
CA ILE A 175 11.47 33.09 -4.77
C ILE A 175 9.96 33.15 -5.07
N LYS A 176 9.14 32.35 -4.38
CA LYS A 176 7.68 32.36 -4.53
C LYS A 176 7.10 33.75 -4.26
N GLU A 177 7.47 34.37 -3.14
CA GLU A 177 6.95 35.71 -2.78
C GLU A 177 7.33 36.77 -3.82
N VAL A 178 8.53 36.71 -4.39
CA VAL A 178 8.92 37.61 -5.48
C VAL A 178 8.00 37.42 -6.69
N PHE A 179 7.72 36.19 -7.10
CA PHE A 179 6.81 35.92 -8.22
C PHE A 179 5.37 36.35 -7.93
N VAL A 180 4.85 36.09 -6.73
CA VAL A 180 3.49 36.51 -6.32
C VAL A 180 3.33 38.03 -6.38
N ASN A 181 4.35 38.77 -5.96
CA ASN A 181 4.29 40.23 -5.89
C ASN A 181 4.63 40.92 -7.22
N ALA A 182 5.42 40.28 -8.09
CA ALA A 182 5.95 40.90 -9.29
C ALA A 182 5.17 40.56 -10.57
N SER A 183 4.48 39.42 -10.66
CA SER A 183 3.87 38.99 -11.93
C SER A 183 2.63 38.10 -11.76
N GLY A 184 1.60 38.39 -12.56
CA GLY A 184 0.42 37.54 -12.77
C GLY A 184 0.51 36.68 -14.03
N SER A 185 1.72 36.50 -14.59
CA SER A 185 1.91 35.73 -15.82
C SER A 185 1.68 34.24 -15.59
N LEU A 186 1.36 33.53 -16.67
CA LEU A 186 1.20 32.08 -16.65
C LEU A 186 2.48 31.37 -16.18
N ILE A 187 3.64 31.99 -16.43
CA ILE A 187 4.96 31.45 -16.09
C ILE A 187 5.23 31.63 -14.59
N ALA A 188 4.92 32.81 -14.05
CA ALA A 188 4.94 33.05 -12.61
C ALA A 188 4.03 32.06 -11.87
N ALA A 189 2.82 31.83 -12.38
CA ALA A 189 1.91 30.83 -11.82
C ALA A 189 2.49 29.40 -11.84
N GLY A 190 3.14 29.01 -12.95
CA GLY A 190 3.80 27.72 -13.07
C GLY A 190 4.97 27.53 -12.09
N VAL A 191 5.79 28.57 -11.90
CA VAL A 191 6.89 28.55 -10.92
C VAL A 191 6.35 28.48 -9.50
N ILE A 192 5.34 29.28 -9.16
CA ILE A 192 4.69 29.26 -7.84
C ILE A 192 4.13 27.86 -7.54
N GLN A 193 3.46 27.24 -8.51
CA GLN A 193 2.92 25.89 -8.35
C GLN A 193 4.03 24.85 -8.16
N ALA A 194 5.12 24.94 -8.92
CA ALA A 194 6.26 24.04 -8.78
C ALA A 194 6.88 24.16 -7.39
N ILE A 195 7.08 25.37 -6.89
CA ILE A 195 7.60 25.62 -5.53
C ILE A 195 6.64 25.07 -4.48
N GLN A 196 5.33 25.26 -4.64
CA GLN A 196 4.32 24.80 -3.68
C GLN A 196 4.18 23.27 -3.62
N SER A 197 4.67 22.55 -4.63
CA SER A 197 4.77 21.09 -4.57
C SER A 197 5.98 20.58 -3.77
N LEU A 198 6.91 21.48 -3.40
CA LEU A 198 8.14 21.19 -2.66
C LEU A 198 8.09 21.67 -1.21
N VAL A 199 7.47 22.81 -0.95
CA VAL A 199 7.34 23.41 0.40
C VAL A 199 6.10 22.89 1.11
#